data_AF-A0A2D6E6A3-F1
#
_entry.id   AF-A0A2D6E6A3-F1
#
_cell.length_a   1.000
_cell.length_b   1.000
_cell.length_c   1.000
_cell.angle_alpha   90.00
_cell.angle_beta   90.00
_cell.angle_gamma   90.00
#
_symmetry.space_group_name_H-M   'P 1'
#
loop_
_entity.id
_entity.type
_entity.pdbx_description
1 polymer ?
#
loop_
_entity_poly.entity_id
_entity_poly.type
_entity_poly.pdbx_seq_one_letter_code
_entity_poly.pdbx_strand_id
1 'polypeptide(L)'
;VRASVGNYLVSKYIKDNTDVKVVFNGDGADEVCMGYLYNANAPTPTEFFEENVRLLKEIFYFDVLRSDRSISSNGLEARTPFLDKAFVGFNMSIPPEMKMFGTNNLPEKYLLRKAFDNTRLLPDEILWRTKCAFSDAVSSRENSWHKIIQDHVNGLVSDKEFKKFKSTHCAPVLKESYFYRKIFEELFGRRHVNIIPHFWMPRWSTATDPSARELNNYSES
;
A
#
# COMPACT_ATOMS: atom_id res chain seq x y z
N VAL A 1 -0.36 -0.71 -8.89
CA VAL A 1 -0.65 -1.80 -9.86
C VAL A 1 -0.58 -3.17 -9.21
N ARG A 2 0.58 -3.62 -8.69
CA ARG A 2 0.75 -4.96 -8.06
C ARG A 2 -0.40 -5.39 -7.14
N ALA A 3 -0.71 -4.58 -6.12
CA ALA A 3 -1.79 -4.88 -5.16
C ALA A 3 -3.21 -4.80 -5.76
N SER A 4 -3.41 -4.00 -6.81
CA SER A 4 -4.72 -3.85 -7.47
C SER A 4 -5.18 -5.13 -8.16
N VAL A 5 -4.25 -5.98 -8.60
CA VAL A 5 -4.59 -7.24 -9.30
C VAL A 5 -5.37 -8.18 -8.38
N GLY A 6 -4.89 -8.44 -7.17
CA GLY A 6 -5.62 -9.29 -6.22
C GLY A 6 -6.94 -8.68 -5.77
N ASN A 7 -6.99 -7.36 -5.50
CA ASN A 7 -8.25 -6.68 -5.18
C ASN A 7 -9.28 -6.83 -6.30
N TYR A 8 -8.86 -6.66 -7.56
CA TYR A 8 -9.73 -6.83 -8.72
C TYR A 8 -10.24 -8.27 -8.85
N LEU A 9 -9.36 -9.27 -8.71
CA LEU A 9 -9.73 -10.68 -8.84
C LEU A 9 -10.71 -11.13 -7.74
N VAL A 10 -10.48 -10.73 -6.48
CA VAL A 10 -11.42 -11.01 -5.39
C VAL A 10 -12.76 -10.30 -5.62
N SER A 11 -12.74 -9.05 -6.08
CA SER A 11 -13.96 -8.30 -6.39
C SER A 11 -14.76 -8.94 -7.53
N LYS A 12 -14.07 -9.41 -8.57
CA LYS A 12 -14.67 -10.17 -9.66
C LYS A 12 -15.30 -11.47 -9.16
N TYR A 13 -14.60 -12.19 -8.29
CA TYR A 13 -15.14 -13.41 -7.68
C TYR A 13 -16.42 -13.13 -6.89
N ILE A 14 -16.44 -12.10 -6.04
CA ILE A 14 -17.63 -11.70 -5.26
C ILE A 14 -18.79 -11.40 -6.19
N LYS A 15 -18.56 -10.60 -7.23
CA LYS A 15 -19.59 -10.25 -8.24
C LYS A 15 -20.16 -11.50 -8.92
N ASP A 16 -19.30 -12.44 -9.31
CA ASP A 16 -19.70 -13.59 -10.13
C ASP A 16 -20.32 -14.73 -9.28
N ASN A 17 -20.09 -14.76 -7.96
CA ASN A 17 -20.46 -15.90 -7.10
C ASN A 17 -21.36 -15.54 -5.90
N THR A 18 -21.67 -14.26 -5.68
CA THR A 18 -22.48 -13.82 -4.53
C THR A 18 -23.43 -12.68 -4.93
N ASP A 19 -24.35 -12.34 -4.04
CA ASP A 19 -25.25 -11.19 -4.16
C ASP A 19 -24.73 -9.93 -3.43
N VAL A 20 -23.57 -10.03 -2.76
CA VAL A 20 -22.96 -8.94 -2.00
C VAL A 20 -22.69 -7.74 -2.91
N LYS A 21 -23.08 -6.55 -2.41
CA LYS A 21 -22.83 -5.25 -3.08
C LYS A 21 -21.94 -4.32 -2.29
N VAL A 22 -21.89 -4.46 -0.98
CA VAL A 22 -21.08 -3.62 -0.09
C VAL A 22 -20.01 -4.47 0.55
N VAL A 23 -18.75 -4.08 0.37
CA VAL A 23 -17.58 -4.79 0.90
C VAL A 23 -16.82 -3.85 1.83
N PHE A 24 -16.66 -4.28 3.07
CA PHE A 24 -15.80 -3.59 4.02
C PHE A 24 -14.35 -3.99 3.80
N ASN A 25 -13.44 -3.03 3.85
CA ASN A 25 -12.00 -3.30 3.81
C ASN A 25 -11.24 -2.43 4.83
N GLY A 26 -9.97 -2.79 5.04
CA GLY A 26 -9.09 -2.14 6.01
C GLY A 26 -8.18 -1.06 5.44
N ASP A 27 -8.37 -0.63 4.18
CA ASP A 27 -7.53 0.43 3.59
C ASP A 27 -7.69 1.73 4.44
N GLY A 28 -6.59 2.47 4.61
CA GLY A 28 -6.52 3.63 5.50
C GLY A 28 -5.95 3.33 6.89
N ALA A 29 -5.97 2.07 7.35
CA ALA A 29 -5.46 1.73 8.69
C ALA A 29 -3.95 2.00 8.83
N ASP A 30 -3.16 1.75 7.78
CA ASP A 30 -1.71 1.98 7.80
C ASP A 30 -1.36 3.46 7.77
N GLU A 31 -2.11 4.27 7.03
CA GLU A 31 -1.95 5.72 6.96
C GLU A 31 -2.38 6.38 8.26
N VAL A 32 -3.56 6.03 8.79
CA VAL A 32 -4.12 6.65 10.00
C VAL A 32 -3.33 6.24 11.23
N CYS A 33 -3.10 4.94 11.42
CA CYS A 33 -2.45 4.38 12.61
C CYS A 33 -0.95 4.13 12.42
N MET A 34 -0.35 4.66 11.35
CA MET A 34 1.09 4.61 11.07
C MET A 34 1.67 3.19 10.98
N GLY A 35 0.97 2.26 10.34
CA GLY A 35 1.35 0.84 10.27
C GLY A 35 2.41 0.44 9.24
N TYR A 36 2.89 1.38 8.42
CA TYR A 36 3.99 1.06 7.51
C TYR A 36 5.29 0.84 8.29
N LEU A 37 5.97 -0.29 8.09
CA LEU A 37 7.17 -0.66 8.84
C LEU A 37 8.30 0.39 8.75
N TYR A 38 8.41 1.14 7.65
CA TYR A 38 9.41 2.21 7.54
C TYR A 38 9.16 3.36 8.52
N ASN A 39 7.96 3.50 9.06
CA ASN A 39 7.64 4.53 10.07
C ASN A 39 8.42 4.32 11.38
N ALA A 40 8.92 3.11 11.63
CA ALA A 40 9.85 2.83 12.72
C ALA A 40 11.16 3.64 12.60
N ASN A 41 11.52 4.07 11.39
CA ASN A 41 12.74 4.82 11.11
C ASN A 41 12.54 6.34 11.21
N ALA A 42 11.37 6.82 11.64
CA ALA A 42 11.11 8.24 11.81
C ALA A 42 12.09 8.86 12.84
N PRO A 43 12.88 9.89 12.48
CA PRO A 43 13.92 10.40 13.37
C PRO A 43 13.37 11.13 14.60
N THR A 44 12.21 11.80 14.44
CA THR A 44 11.57 12.59 15.50
C THR A 44 10.04 12.39 15.52
N PRO A 45 9.37 12.63 16.65
CA PRO A 45 7.90 12.61 16.72
C PRO A 45 7.23 13.59 15.75
N THR A 46 7.86 14.75 15.52
CA THR A 46 7.41 15.74 14.53
C THR A 46 7.42 15.17 13.13
N GLU A 47 8.55 14.58 12.69
CA GLU A 47 8.66 13.97 11.36
C GLU A 47 7.73 12.76 11.18
N PHE A 48 7.51 11.99 12.24
CA PHE A 48 6.52 10.91 12.26
C PHE A 48 5.11 11.46 12.02
N PHE A 49 4.73 12.54 12.70
CA PHE A 49 3.43 13.18 12.51
C PHE A 49 3.26 13.83 11.13
N GLU A 50 4.31 14.49 10.62
CA GLU A 50 4.30 15.05 9.27
C GLU A 50 4.10 13.99 8.20
N GLU A 51 4.73 12.82 8.37
CA GLU A 51 4.51 11.67 7.51
C GLU A 51 3.07 11.13 7.62
N ASN A 52 2.53 11.05 8.84
CA ASN A 52 1.13 10.67 9.07
C ASN A 52 0.18 11.59 8.28
N VAL A 53 0.41 12.91 8.35
CA VAL A 53 -0.37 13.91 7.62
C VAL A 53 -0.20 13.77 6.10
N ARG A 54 1.03 13.57 5.62
CA ARG A 54 1.33 13.39 4.19
C ARG A 54 0.58 12.18 3.63
N LEU A 55 0.69 11.03 4.30
CA LEU A 55 0.03 9.79 3.90
C LEU A 55 -1.49 9.98 3.77
N LEU A 56 -2.13 10.65 4.74
CA LEU A 56 -3.57 10.93 4.67
C LEU A 56 -3.95 11.92 3.57
N LYS A 57 -3.12 12.96 3.33
CA LYS A 57 -3.36 13.93 2.25
C LYS A 57 -3.23 13.30 0.88
N GLU A 58 -2.36 12.32 0.70
CA GLU A 58 -2.05 11.70 -0.59
C GLU A 58 -2.78 10.37 -0.82
N ILE A 59 -3.51 9.84 0.17
CA ILE A 59 -4.12 8.50 0.11
C ILE A 59 -5.03 8.31 -1.11
N PHE A 60 -5.66 9.39 -1.60
CA PHE A 60 -6.53 9.36 -2.76
C PHE A 60 -5.80 9.19 -4.10
N TYR A 61 -4.47 9.37 -4.14
CA TYR A 61 -3.65 9.04 -5.31
C TYR A 61 -3.21 7.57 -5.31
N PHE A 62 -3.26 6.88 -4.17
CA PHE A 62 -2.65 5.58 -3.95
C PHE A 62 -3.65 4.53 -3.46
N ASP A 63 -3.68 4.26 -2.16
CA ASP A 63 -4.40 3.14 -1.56
C ASP A 63 -5.91 3.25 -1.75
N VAL A 64 -6.50 4.43 -1.56
CA VAL A 64 -7.93 4.65 -1.78
C VAL A 64 -8.27 4.64 -3.27
N LEU A 65 -7.38 5.14 -4.15
CA LEU A 65 -7.58 5.01 -5.60
C LEU A 65 -7.64 3.54 -6.02
N ARG A 66 -6.70 2.73 -5.52
CA ARG A 66 -6.67 1.28 -5.75
C ARG A 66 -7.93 0.62 -5.20
N SER A 67 -8.27 0.90 -3.96
CA SER A 67 -9.42 0.32 -3.26
C SER A 67 -10.70 0.57 -4.06
N ASP A 68 -10.98 1.84 -4.34
CA ASP A 68 -12.19 2.25 -5.04
C ASP A 68 -12.24 1.67 -6.46
N ARG A 69 -11.21 1.89 -7.30
CA ARG A 69 -11.28 1.50 -8.73
C ARG A 69 -11.25 -0.01 -8.95
N SER A 70 -10.51 -0.75 -8.12
CA SER A 70 -10.44 -2.21 -8.26
C SER A 70 -11.74 -2.90 -7.82
N ILE A 71 -12.44 -2.33 -6.83
CA ILE A 71 -13.69 -2.88 -6.31
C ILE A 71 -14.89 -2.41 -7.16
N SER A 72 -15.00 -1.11 -7.45
CA SER A 72 -16.11 -0.52 -8.20
C SER A 72 -16.18 -0.98 -9.66
N SER A 73 -15.05 -1.34 -10.27
CA SER A 73 -15.03 -1.93 -11.63
C SER A 73 -15.79 -3.26 -11.74
N ASN A 74 -16.11 -3.89 -10.60
CA ASN A 74 -16.94 -5.09 -10.51
C ASN A 74 -18.36 -4.82 -9.98
N GLY A 75 -18.79 -3.56 -9.91
CA GLY A 75 -20.13 -3.17 -9.45
C GLY A 75 -20.33 -3.34 -7.94
N LEU A 76 -19.25 -3.21 -7.16
CA LEU A 76 -19.24 -3.30 -5.70
C LEU A 76 -18.90 -1.93 -5.08
N GLU A 77 -19.48 -1.65 -3.92
CA GLU A 77 -19.21 -0.48 -3.10
C GLU A 77 -18.20 -0.84 -2.00
N ALA A 78 -17.05 -0.17 -1.99
CA ALA A 78 -16.05 -0.31 -0.93
C ALA A 78 -16.39 0.61 0.26
N ARG A 79 -16.28 0.10 1.49
CA ARG A 79 -16.35 0.90 2.72
C ARG A 79 -15.09 0.71 3.55
N THR A 80 -14.48 1.82 3.97
CA THR A 80 -13.20 1.89 4.70
C THR A 80 -13.42 2.51 6.10
N PRO A 81 -13.80 1.73 7.13
CA PRO A 81 -14.12 2.29 8.45
C PRO A 81 -12.98 3.06 9.11
N PHE A 82 -11.73 2.69 8.82
CA PHE A 82 -10.55 3.40 9.32
C PHE A 82 -10.44 4.84 8.80
N LEU A 83 -11.15 5.19 7.73
CA LEU A 83 -11.20 6.55 7.19
C LEU A 83 -12.46 7.32 7.61
N ASP A 84 -13.21 6.80 8.58
CA ASP A 84 -14.26 7.59 9.23
C ASP A 84 -13.67 8.89 9.82
N LYS A 85 -14.35 10.01 9.60
CA LYS A 85 -13.85 11.33 9.98
C LYS A 85 -13.63 11.46 11.48
N ALA A 86 -14.50 10.87 12.30
CA ALA A 86 -14.37 10.93 13.75
C ALA A 86 -13.20 10.05 14.23
N PHE A 87 -13.05 8.85 13.65
CA PHE A 87 -11.91 7.99 13.96
C PHE A 87 -10.58 8.62 13.55
N VAL A 88 -10.49 9.19 12.35
CA VAL A 88 -9.30 9.91 11.87
C VAL A 88 -9.00 11.10 12.79
N GLY A 89 -10.01 11.91 13.11
CA GLY A 89 -9.85 13.06 14.02
C GLY A 89 -9.34 12.65 15.39
N PHE A 90 -9.90 11.57 15.97
CA PHE A 90 -9.44 11.01 17.23
C PHE A 90 -7.99 10.52 17.13
N ASN A 91 -7.66 9.68 16.15
CA ASN A 91 -6.31 9.11 16.04
C ASN A 91 -5.23 10.19 15.78
N MET A 92 -5.57 11.23 15.02
CA MET A 92 -4.69 12.37 14.75
C MET A 92 -4.49 13.29 15.96
N SER A 93 -5.38 13.23 16.96
CA SER A 93 -5.22 13.96 18.22
C SER A 93 -4.29 13.27 19.22
N ILE A 94 -3.97 11.99 19.00
CA ILE A 94 -3.06 11.24 19.87
C ILE A 94 -1.62 11.77 19.67
N PRO A 95 -0.88 12.09 20.75
CA PRO A 95 0.51 12.51 20.66
C PRO A 95 1.35 11.50 19.84
N PRO A 96 2.17 11.97 18.87
CA PRO A 96 2.93 11.08 18.00
C PRO A 96 3.85 10.12 18.76
N GLU A 97 4.41 10.55 19.89
CA GLU A 97 5.27 9.75 20.77
C GLU A 97 4.59 8.46 21.24
N MET A 98 3.26 8.49 21.41
CA MET A 98 2.48 7.32 21.80
C MET A 98 2.21 6.34 20.65
N LYS A 99 2.34 6.81 19.40
CA LYS A 99 2.12 6.01 18.18
C LYS A 99 3.43 5.47 17.58
N MET A 100 4.56 6.11 17.88
CA MET A 100 5.88 5.67 17.44
C MET A 100 6.18 4.24 17.94
N PHE A 101 6.91 3.50 17.11
CA PHE A 101 7.29 2.10 17.34
C PHE A 101 8.69 1.85 16.75
N GLY A 102 9.21 0.63 16.92
CA GLY A 102 10.57 0.26 16.50
C GLY A 102 11.64 0.54 17.55
N THR A 103 11.38 1.46 18.48
CA THR A 103 12.08 1.52 19.77
C THR A 103 11.26 0.74 20.81
N ASN A 104 11.92 -0.03 21.68
CA ASN A 104 11.28 -0.79 22.77
C ASN A 104 10.44 -2.03 22.37
N ASN A 105 10.72 -2.67 21.22
CA ASN A 105 10.00 -3.88 20.76
C ASN A 105 8.48 -3.74 20.63
N LEU A 106 7.95 -2.51 20.52
CA LEU A 106 6.53 -2.30 20.22
C LEU A 106 6.26 -2.57 18.73
N PRO A 107 5.21 -3.33 18.38
CA PRO A 107 4.82 -3.51 17.00
C PRO A 107 4.15 -2.24 16.44
N GLU A 108 4.10 -2.14 15.13
CA GLU A 108 3.31 -1.12 14.44
C GLU A 108 1.84 -1.20 14.85
N LYS A 109 1.14 -0.06 14.82
CA LYS A 109 -0.28 0.06 15.23
C LYS A 109 -0.52 -0.43 16.67
N TYR A 110 0.48 -0.33 17.56
CA TYR A 110 0.39 -0.85 18.94
C TYR A 110 -0.88 -0.40 19.69
N LEU A 111 -1.23 0.89 19.66
CA LEU A 111 -2.44 1.40 20.33
C LEU A 111 -3.73 0.78 19.78
N LEU A 112 -3.81 0.57 18.47
CA LEU A 112 -4.94 -0.10 17.84
C LEU A 112 -5.04 -1.56 18.29
N ARG A 113 -3.92 -2.28 18.27
CA ARG A 113 -3.85 -3.68 18.75
C ARG A 113 -4.26 -3.77 20.22
N LYS A 114 -3.74 -2.87 21.06
CA LYS A 114 -4.03 -2.83 22.49
C LYS A 114 -5.49 -2.50 22.79
N ALA A 115 -6.17 -1.71 21.96
CA ALA A 115 -7.60 -1.43 22.11
C ALA A 115 -8.48 -2.68 21.91
N PHE A 116 -7.99 -3.69 21.17
CA PHE A 116 -8.67 -4.96 20.96
C PHE A 116 -8.09 -6.12 21.80
N ASP A 117 -7.03 -5.87 22.56
CA ASP A 117 -6.43 -6.86 23.45
C ASP A 117 -7.42 -7.29 24.54
N ASN A 118 -7.48 -8.59 24.83
CA ASN A 118 -8.43 -9.24 25.75
C ASN A 118 -9.92 -9.11 25.38
N THR A 119 -10.28 -8.60 24.19
CA THR A 119 -11.68 -8.56 23.73
C THR A 119 -12.20 -9.90 23.21
N ARG A 120 -11.28 -10.83 22.91
CA ARG A 120 -11.53 -12.12 22.23
C ARG A 120 -12.15 -11.99 20.83
N LEU A 121 -12.07 -10.82 20.20
CA LEU A 121 -12.53 -10.61 18.82
C LEU A 121 -11.61 -11.26 17.77
N LEU A 122 -10.31 -11.35 18.07
CA LEU A 122 -9.30 -11.96 17.21
C LEU A 122 -8.42 -12.92 18.02
N PRO A 123 -7.93 -14.02 17.40
CA PRO A 123 -6.86 -14.82 17.99
C PRO A 123 -5.60 -13.98 18.23
N ASP A 124 -4.87 -14.26 19.32
CA ASP A 124 -3.66 -13.51 19.69
C ASP A 124 -2.61 -13.53 18.57
N GLU A 125 -2.47 -14.66 17.89
CA GLU A 125 -1.56 -14.81 16.74
C GLU A 125 -1.88 -13.86 15.58
N ILE A 126 -3.14 -13.45 15.42
CA ILE A 126 -3.56 -12.46 14.41
C ILE A 126 -3.43 -11.04 14.98
N LEU A 127 -3.87 -10.83 16.22
CA LEU A 127 -3.86 -9.53 16.89
C LEU A 127 -2.44 -8.96 17.02
N TRP A 128 -1.44 -9.82 17.19
CA TRP A 128 -0.04 -9.43 17.37
C TRP A 128 0.86 -9.76 16.17
N ARG A 129 0.28 -10.23 15.05
CA ARG A 129 1.03 -10.51 13.82
C ARG A 129 1.66 -9.26 13.22
N THR A 130 2.91 -9.36 12.78
CA THR A 130 3.59 -8.31 12.02
C THR A 130 2.86 -7.99 10.72
N LYS A 131 2.78 -6.70 10.40
CA LYS A 131 2.20 -6.21 9.15
C LYS A 131 2.90 -6.82 7.94
N CYS A 132 2.09 -7.33 7.02
CA CYS A 132 2.52 -7.76 5.70
C CYS A 132 1.65 -7.04 4.65
N ALA A 133 2.28 -6.49 3.61
CA ALA A 133 1.54 -5.81 2.54
C ALA A 133 0.78 -6.83 1.69
N PHE A 134 -0.37 -6.42 1.16
CA PHE A 134 -1.24 -7.33 0.40
C PHE A 134 -0.53 -7.98 -0.79
N SER A 135 0.24 -7.22 -1.57
CA SER A 135 0.98 -7.77 -2.73
C SER A 135 2.06 -8.78 -2.37
N ASP A 136 2.56 -8.74 -1.14
CA ASP A 136 3.60 -9.65 -0.66
C ASP A 136 2.95 -10.90 -0.04
N ALA A 137 1.82 -10.74 0.65
CA ALA A 137 1.08 -11.80 1.31
C ALA A 137 0.35 -12.77 0.36
N VAL A 138 0.11 -12.39 -0.90
CA VAL A 138 -0.66 -13.20 -1.88
C VAL A 138 0.18 -14.24 -2.63
N SER A 139 1.47 -14.41 -2.27
CA SER A 139 2.39 -15.29 -2.99
C SER A 139 3.43 -15.91 -2.07
N SER A 140 4.03 -17.02 -2.52
CA SER A 140 5.10 -17.67 -1.77
C SER A 140 6.37 -16.81 -1.69
N ARG A 141 7.26 -17.16 -0.77
CA ARG A 141 8.58 -16.50 -0.63
C ARG A 141 9.46 -16.75 -1.85
N GLU A 142 9.47 -17.99 -2.33
CA GLU A 142 10.34 -18.44 -3.43
C GLU A 142 9.89 -17.88 -4.79
N ASN A 143 8.58 -17.74 -5.00
CA ASN A 143 8.00 -17.22 -6.24
C ASN A 143 7.02 -16.08 -5.95
N SER A 144 7.58 -14.94 -5.55
CA SER A 144 6.78 -13.77 -5.15
C SER A 144 6.04 -13.16 -6.34
N TRP A 145 4.88 -12.58 -6.07
CA TRP A 145 4.05 -11.92 -7.08
C TRP A 145 4.82 -10.82 -7.82
N HIS A 146 5.65 -10.04 -7.11
CA HIS A 146 6.48 -9.02 -7.76
C HIS A 146 7.55 -9.62 -8.68
N LYS A 147 8.18 -10.75 -8.31
CA LYS A 147 9.18 -11.42 -9.17
C LYS A 147 8.53 -12.00 -10.42
N ILE A 148 7.38 -12.67 -10.27
CA ILE A 148 6.61 -13.19 -11.42
C ILE A 148 6.31 -12.08 -12.42
N ILE A 149 5.87 -10.91 -11.95
CA ILE A 149 5.63 -9.76 -12.81
C ILE A 149 6.93 -9.28 -13.47
N GLN A 150 8.00 -9.09 -12.69
CA GLN A 150 9.27 -8.61 -13.20
C GLN A 150 9.82 -9.54 -14.30
N ASP A 151 9.79 -10.85 -14.08
CA ASP A 151 10.25 -11.85 -15.04
C ASP A 151 9.41 -11.84 -16.32
N HIS A 152 8.08 -11.75 -16.17
CA HIS A 152 7.17 -11.62 -17.31
C HIS A 152 7.46 -10.35 -18.12
N VAL A 153 7.59 -9.19 -17.45
CA VAL A 153 7.86 -7.91 -18.11
C VAL A 153 9.26 -7.87 -18.72
N ASN A 154 10.25 -8.52 -18.12
CA ASN A 154 11.60 -8.63 -18.69
C ASN A 154 11.61 -9.34 -20.05
N GLY A 155 10.68 -10.28 -20.27
CA GLY A 155 10.46 -10.90 -21.58
C GLY A 155 9.73 -10.01 -22.59
N LEU A 156 8.98 -9.01 -22.14
CA LEU A 156 8.21 -8.09 -22.99
C LEU A 156 8.97 -6.81 -23.34
N VAL A 157 9.86 -6.35 -22.46
CA VAL A 157 10.56 -5.06 -22.58
C VAL A 157 12.06 -5.28 -22.68
N SER A 158 12.62 -4.95 -23.85
CA SER A 158 14.07 -4.99 -24.06
C SER A 158 14.81 -3.86 -23.34
N ASP A 159 16.06 -4.09 -22.96
CA ASP A 159 16.93 -3.04 -22.37
C ASP A 159 17.07 -1.83 -23.30
N LYS A 160 17.11 -2.07 -24.60
CA LYS A 160 17.25 -1.02 -25.62
C LYS A 160 16.01 -0.13 -25.68
N GLU A 161 14.82 -0.72 -25.59
CA GLU A 161 13.56 0.01 -25.51
C GLU A 161 13.50 0.84 -24.22
N PHE A 162 13.78 0.21 -23.08
CA PHE A 162 13.74 0.87 -21.78
C PHE A 162 14.73 2.04 -21.68
N LYS A 163 15.99 1.86 -22.12
CA LYS A 163 17.02 2.92 -22.10
C LYS A 163 16.70 4.11 -23.02
N LYS A 164 15.92 3.89 -24.08
CA LYS A 164 15.47 4.94 -25.00
C LYS A 164 14.32 5.75 -24.43
N PHE A 165 13.56 5.21 -23.50
CA PHE A 165 12.44 5.94 -22.91
C PHE A 165 12.94 7.15 -22.12
N LYS A 166 12.35 8.31 -22.40
CA LYS A 166 12.63 9.56 -21.70
C LYS A 166 11.30 10.16 -21.27
N SER A 167 11.19 10.44 -19.98
CA SER A 167 10.05 11.16 -19.39
C SER A 167 10.60 12.15 -18.38
N THR A 168 9.99 13.34 -18.31
CA THR A 168 10.32 14.38 -17.33
C THR A 168 9.50 14.24 -16.06
N HIS A 169 8.33 13.59 -16.13
CA HIS A 169 7.45 13.35 -15.00
C HIS A 169 7.40 11.87 -14.63
N CYS A 170 7.60 11.55 -13.35
CA CYS A 170 7.61 10.18 -12.81
C CYS A 170 8.30 9.18 -13.73
N ALA A 171 9.57 9.45 -14.07
CA ALA A 171 10.34 8.61 -14.97
C ALA A 171 10.46 7.19 -14.39
N PRO A 172 10.01 6.14 -15.12
CA PRO A 172 10.14 4.77 -14.66
C PRO A 172 11.59 4.37 -14.43
N VAL A 173 11.86 3.80 -13.26
CA VAL A 173 13.19 3.30 -12.86
C VAL A 173 13.36 1.78 -13.07
N LEU A 174 12.24 1.07 -13.27
CA LEU A 174 12.21 -0.37 -13.56
C LEU A 174 11.53 -0.62 -14.91
N LYS A 175 11.88 -1.72 -15.58
CA LYS A 175 11.14 -2.18 -16.76
C LYS A 175 9.66 -2.41 -16.47
N GLU A 176 9.35 -2.90 -15.27
CA GLU A 176 7.97 -3.05 -14.79
C GLU A 176 7.22 -1.70 -14.77
N SER A 177 7.78 -0.68 -14.13
CA SER A 177 7.12 0.63 -14.08
C SER A 177 7.04 1.29 -15.46
N TYR A 178 8.00 1.00 -16.35
CA TYR A 178 7.93 1.41 -17.75
C TYR A 178 6.80 0.72 -18.50
N PHE A 179 6.65 -0.59 -18.33
CA PHE A 179 5.59 -1.36 -18.95
C PHE A 179 4.21 -0.84 -18.56
N TYR A 180 3.99 -0.56 -17.26
CA TYR A 180 2.75 0.09 -16.81
C TYR A 180 2.56 1.47 -17.41
N ARG A 181 3.62 2.27 -17.49
CA ARG A 181 3.60 3.61 -18.09
C ARG A 181 3.23 3.55 -19.58
N LYS A 182 3.77 2.57 -20.31
CA LYS A 182 3.46 2.33 -21.73
C LYS A 182 1.98 2.02 -21.92
N ILE A 183 1.43 1.06 -21.17
CA ILE A 183 0.00 0.72 -21.21
C ILE A 183 -0.86 1.94 -20.87
N PHE A 184 -0.49 2.71 -19.83
CA PHE A 184 -1.23 3.91 -19.45
C PHE A 184 -1.23 4.96 -20.56
N GLU A 185 -0.08 5.23 -21.17
CA GLU A 185 0.02 6.19 -22.29
C GLU A 185 -0.75 5.73 -23.53
N GLU A 186 -0.81 4.42 -23.80
CA GLU A 186 -1.59 3.83 -24.90
C GLU A 186 -3.10 3.97 -24.67
N LEU A 187 -3.58 3.72 -23.44
CA LEU A 187 -5.00 3.75 -23.11
C LEU A 187 -5.55 5.17 -22.92
N PHE A 188 -4.77 6.04 -22.29
CA PHE A 188 -5.26 7.36 -21.86
C PHE A 188 -4.59 8.52 -22.59
N GLY A 189 -3.45 8.29 -23.25
CA GLY A 189 -2.70 9.34 -23.95
C GLY A 189 -1.75 10.12 -23.03
N ARG A 190 -0.65 10.59 -23.63
CA ARG A 190 0.46 11.27 -22.94
C ARG A 190 0.08 12.53 -22.17
N ARG A 191 -1.01 13.21 -22.54
CA ARG A 191 -1.46 14.43 -21.85
C ARG A 191 -1.91 14.17 -20.40
N HIS A 192 -2.20 12.91 -20.05
CA HIS A 192 -2.70 12.54 -18.72
C HIS A 192 -1.63 11.95 -17.80
N VAL A 193 -0.34 11.95 -18.19
CA VAL A 193 0.71 11.30 -17.39
C VAL A 193 0.96 11.98 -16.04
N ASN A 194 0.48 13.21 -15.84
CA ASN A 194 0.67 14.00 -14.63
C ASN A 194 -0.44 13.81 -13.58
N ILE A 195 -1.38 12.87 -13.78
CA ILE A 195 -2.48 12.65 -12.82
C ILE A 195 -2.04 12.13 -11.45
N ILE A 196 -0.89 11.45 -11.39
CA ILE A 196 -0.24 11.01 -10.16
C ILE A 196 1.01 11.87 -9.99
N PRO A 197 1.19 12.56 -8.85
CA PRO A 197 2.25 13.54 -8.68
C PRO A 197 3.64 12.93 -8.52
N HIS A 198 3.75 11.74 -7.92
CA HIS A 198 5.01 11.03 -7.69
C HIS A 198 4.77 9.52 -7.48
N PHE A 199 5.84 8.73 -7.53
CA PHE A 199 5.77 7.34 -7.06
C PHE A 199 5.57 7.32 -5.54
N TRP A 200 4.72 6.41 -5.06
CA TRP A 200 4.64 6.11 -3.64
C TRP A 200 5.91 5.36 -3.24
N MET A 201 6.67 5.92 -2.30
CA MET A 201 7.93 5.35 -1.81
C MET A 201 8.02 5.52 -0.29
N PRO A 202 8.57 4.53 0.43
CA PRO A 202 8.78 4.62 1.87
C PRO A 202 9.79 5.74 2.20
N ARG A 203 9.47 6.59 3.18
CA ARG A 203 10.43 7.53 3.74
C ARG A 203 11.52 6.81 4.54
N TRP A 204 12.62 7.52 4.78
CA TRP A 204 13.74 7.03 5.60
C TRP A 204 14.24 5.64 5.14
N SER A 205 14.27 5.45 3.82
CA SER A 205 14.68 4.22 3.15
C SER A 205 15.46 4.57 1.89
N THR A 206 16.41 3.70 1.52
CA THR A 206 17.14 3.74 0.26
C THR A 206 16.50 2.89 -0.83
N ALA A 207 15.34 2.29 -0.55
CA ALA A 207 14.62 1.43 -1.49
C ALA A 207 14.25 2.19 -2.77
N THR A 208 14.44 1.52 -3.90
CA THR A 208 14.06 2.01 -5.24
C THR A 208 12.81 1.33 -5.78
N ASP A 209 12.34 0.29 -5.09
CA ASP A 209 11.10 -0.44 -5.34
C ASP A 209 10.16 -0.26 -4.12
N PRO A 210 8.85 -0.03 -4.33
CA PRO A 210 7.89 0.15 -3.24
C PRO A 210 7.54 -1.12 -2.45
N SER A 211 8.04 -2.30 -2.87
CA SER A 211 7.88 -3.57 -2.16
C SER A 211 8.45 -3.49 -0.75
N ALA A 212 7.68 -3.93 0.25
CA ALA A 212 8.15 -3.95 1.63
C ALA A 212 9.31 -4.96 1.83
N ARG A 213 9.42 -5.96 0.94
CA ARG A 213 10.50 -6.96 0.94
C ARG A 213 11.88 -6.38 0.63
N GLU A 214 11.94 -5.17 0.08
CA GLU A 214 13.20 -4.48 -0.24
C GLU A 214 13.66 -3.55 0.90
N LEU A 215 12.93 -3.52 2.02
CA LEU A 215 13.34 -2.77 3.22
C LEU A 215 14.31 -3.60 4.06
N ASN A 216 15.43 -3.01 4.47
CA ASN A 216 16.46 -3.65 5.30
C ASN A 216 15.93 -4.23 6.64
N ASN A 217 14.81 -3.70 7.14
CA ASN A 217 14.20 -4.09 8.43
C ASN A 217 13.02 -5.05 8.27
N TYR A 218 12.81 -5.63 7.09
CA TYR A 218 11.71 -6.54 6.84
C TYR A 218 12.06 -7.96 7.28
N SER A 219 11.46 -8.43 8.38
CA SER A 219 11.42 -9.83 8.76
C SER A 219 9.99 -10.34 8.62
N GLU A 220 9.74 -11.28 7.68
CA GLU A 220 8.47 -12.00 7.65
C GLU A 220 8.42 -12.98 8.82
N SER A 221 7.45 -12.77 9.72
CA SER A 221 7.02 -13.76 10.71
C SER A 221 6.56 -15.04 10.04
#